data_AF-H3DR56-F1
#
_entry.id   AF-H3DR56-F1
#
_cell.length_a   1.000
_cell.length_b   1.000
_cell.length_c   1.000
_cell.angle_alpha   90.00
_cell.angle_beta   90.00
_cell.angle_gamma   90.00
#
_symmetry.space_group_name_H-M   'P 1'
#
loop_
_entity.id
_entity.type
_entity.pdbx_description
1 polymer ?
#
loop_
_entity_poly.entity_id
_entity_poly.type
_entity_poly.pdbx_seq_one_letter_code
_entity_poly.pdbx_strand_id
1 'polypeptide(L)'
;AAPPPLAGAWALHTGEEIYDVPGIRHVHPNGTLQIFNFLPSSYSKLIHDNTYYCTAENPSGKIRSQDVHIKAVSREPYTVRVADQKAMRGSVAVFKCIIPASVEAYIAVVSWEKDTVSLSSG
;
A
#
# COMPACT_ATOMS: atom_id res chain seq x y z
N ALA A 1 21.95 15.51 -30.85
CA ALA A 1 20.92 15.40 -29.80
C ALA A 1 21.45 14.47 -28.72
N ALA A 2 21.35 14.84 -27.43
CA ALA A 2 21.71 13.93 -26.35
C ALA A 2 20.66 12.80 -26.29
N PRO A 3 21.06 11.53 -26.08
CA PRO A 3 20.09 10.44 -25.91
C PRO A 3 19.17 10.77 -24.73
N PRO A 4 17.88 10.38 -24.77
CA PRO A 4 16.98 10.61 -23.66
C PRO A 4 17.58 10.00 -22.38
N PRO A 5 17.45 10.64 -21.22
CA PRO A 5 17.95 10.07 -19.97
C PRO A 5 17.30 8.70 -19.80
N LEU A 6 18.10 7.64 -19.84
CA LEU A 6 17.65 6.32 -19.50
C LEU A 6 17.31 6.37 -18.01
N ALA A 7 16.02 6.36 -17.68
CA ALA A 7 15.55 6.13 -16.32
C ALA A 7 15.91 4.69 -15.96
N GLY A 8 17.16 4.45 -15.55
CA GLY A 8 17.74 3.10 -15.62
C GLY A 8 17.91 2.40 -14.29
N ALA A 9 18.18 3.14 -13.21
CA ALA A 9 18.59 2.54 -11.95
C ALA A 9 17.57 2.82 -10.86
N TRP A 10 16.83 1.78 -10.50
CA TRP A 10 16.08 1.71 -9.26
C TRP A 10 17.00 1.26 -8.13
N ALA A 11 16.81 1.83 -6.96
CA ALA A 11 17.55 1.48 -5.76
C ALA A 11 16.61 1.52 -4.54
N LEU A 12 17.01 0.83 -3.48
CA LEU A 12 16.39 0.97 -2.17
C LEU A 12 16.76 2.33 -1.58
N HIS A 13 15.92 2.85 -0.68
CA HIS A 13 16.21 4.08 0.06
C HIS A 13 17.57 4.07 0.78
N THR A 14 18.07 2.89 1.16
CA THR A 14 19.40 2.67 1.76
C THR A 14 20.57 2.88 0.80
N GLY A 15 20.31 3.09 -0.49
CA GLY A 15 21.32 3.24 -1.54
C GLY A 15 21.73 1.91 -2.20
N GLU A 16 21.19 0.78 -1.75
CA GLU A 16 21.46 -0.53 -2.31
C GLU A 16 20.79 -0.68 -3.69
N GLU A 17 21.56 -1.12 -4.68
CA GLU A 17 21.03 -1.45 -5.99
C GLU A 17 20.11 -2.66 -5.92
N ILE A 18 19.03 -2.63 -6.69
CA ILE A 18 18.09 -3.74 -6.74
C ILE A 18 18.37 -4.67 -7.91
N TYR A 19 18.12 -5.96 -7.69
CA TYR A 19 18.25 -7.01 -8.70
C TYR A 19 16.88 -7.60 -9.08
N ASP A 20 16.81 -8.18 -10.27
CA ASP A 20 15.63 -8.91 -10.73
C ASP A 20 15.43 -10.18 -9.91
N VAL A 21 14.17 -10.43 -9.55
CA VAL A 21 13.75 -11.63 -8.84
C VAL A 21 12.70 -12.32 -9.69
N PRO A 22 13.01 -13.48 -10.31
CA PRO A 22 12.11 -14.16 -11.23
C PRO A 22 10.71 -14.36 -10.64
N GLY A 23 9.69 -13.87 -11.35
CA GLY A 23 8.28 -13.98 -10.95
C GLY A 23 7.86 -13.06 -9.80
N ILE A 24 8.72 -12.18 -9.29
CA ILE A 24 8.40 -11.29 -8.16
C ILE A 24 8.71 -9.82 -8.49
N ARG A 25 9.90 -9.52 -9.03
CA ARG A 25 10.35 -8.15 -9.32
C ARG A 25 11.15 -8.11 -10.61
N HIS A 26 10.85 -7.17 -11.49
CA HIS A 26 11.63 -6.91 -12.71
C HIS A 26 11.72 -5.41 -13.01
N VAL A 27 12.90 -4.94 -13.40
CA VAL A 27 13.08 -3.59 -13.94
C VAL A 27 13.12 -3.66 -15.47
N HIS A 28 12.11 -3.08 -16.11
CA HIS A 28 12.03 -3.03 -17.57
C HIS A 28 13.07 -2.07 -18.17
N PRO A 29 13.53 -2.30 -19.40
CA PRO A 29 14.47 -1.39 -20.09
C PRO A 29 13.95 0.05 -20.27
N ASN A 30 12.62 0.25 -20.19
CA ASN A 30 12.00 1.57 -20.24
C ASN A 30 12.00 2.32 -18.89
N GLY A 31 12.58 1.72 -17.83
CA GLY A 31 12.65 2.29 -16.49
C GLY A 31 11.49 1.96 -15.57
N THR A 32 10.57 1.08 -15.98
CA THR A 32 9.45 0.66 -15.12
C THR A 32 9.89 -0.40 -14.13
N LEU A 33 9.70 -0.16 -12.82
CA LEU A 33 9.77 -1.21 -11.80
C LEU A 33 8.44 -1.96 -11.74
N GLN A 34 8.44 -3.23 -12.13
CA GLN A 34 7.28 -4.11 -12.02
C GLN A 34 7.42 -5.04 -10.81
N ILE A 35 6.40 -5.03 -9.95
CA ILE A 35 6.21 -6.02 -8.88
C ILE A 35 5.07 -6.94 -9.32
N PHE A 36 5.34 -8.23 -9.44
CA PHE A 36 4.37 -9.24 -9.88
C PHE A 36 3.48 -9.71 -8.73
N ASN A 37 2.40 -10.41 -9.07
CA ASN A 37 1.64 -11.16 -8.09
C ASN A 37 2.50 -12.27 -7.48
N PHE A 38 2.34 -12.51 -6.18
CA PHE A 38 3.15 -13.50 -5.44
C PHE A 38 2.26 -14.33 -4.52
N LEU A 39 2.72 -15.53 -4.20
CA LEU A 39 2.11 -16.36 -3.16
C LEU A 39 2.52 -15.83 -1.78
N PRO A 40 1.69 -15.99 -0.72
CA PRO A 40 2.06 -15.57 0.63
C PRO A 40 3.42 -16.11 1.09
N SER A 41 3.78 -17.33 0.69
CA SER A 41 5.08 -17.96 0.99
C SER A 41 6.28 -17.27 0.36
N SER A 42 6.07 -16.49 -0.71
CA SER A 42 7.11 -15.72 -1.41
C SER A 42 7.18 -14.27 -0.94
N TYR A 43 6.45 -13.91 0.12
CA TYR A 43 6.49 -12.56 0.67
C TYR A 43 7.87 -12.24 1.25
N SER A 44 8.45 -11.13 0.82
CA SER A 44 9.67 -10.56 1.37
C SER A 44 9.44 -9.10 1.71
N LYS A 45 9.71 -8.70 2.97
CA LYS A 45 9.64 -7.29 3.37
C LYS A 45 10.54 -6.41 2.51
N LEU A 46 11.72 -6.90 2.14
CA LEU A 46 12.68 -6.16 1.30
C LEU A 46 12.07 -5.73 -0.04
N ILE A 47 11.18 -6.56 -0.60
CA ILE A 47 10.57 -6.32 -1.92
C ILE A 47 9.19 -5.66 -1.78
N HIS A 48 8.37 -6.19 -0.88
CA HIS A 48 6.94 -5.94 -0.79
C HIS A 48 6.52 -4.97 0.32
N ASP A 49 7.44 -4.53 1.18
CA ASP A 49 7.17 -3.52 2.21
C ASP A 49 8.44 -2.69 2.45
N ASN A 50 8.77 -1.85 1.47
CA ASN A 50 10.01 -1.09 1.47
C ASN A 50 9.92 0.18 0.61
N THR A 51 10.89 1.06 0.77
CA THR A 51 10.97 2.34 0.08
C THR A 51 12.03 2.31 -1.01
N TYR A 52 11.64 2.76 -2.20
CA TYR A 52 12.45 2.78 -3.42
C TYR A 52 12.64 4.21 -3.90
N TYR A 53 13.65 4.42 -4.73
CA TYR A 53 13.73 5.58 -5.60
C TYR A 53 14.32 5.18 -6.94
N CYS A 54 14.08 5.98 -7.97
CA CYS A 54 14.75 5.84 -9.25
C CYS A 54 15.72 7.00 -9.49
N THR A 55 16.72 6.74 -10.31
CA THR A 55 17.64 7.77 -10.78
C THR A 55 17.62 7.85 -12.30
N ALA A 56 17.75 9.07 -12.79
CA ALA A 56 17.91 9.37 -14.21
C ALA A 56 19.27 10.05 -14.39
N GLU A 57 20.05 9.57 -15.34
CA GLU A 57 21.42 10.00 -15.55
C GLU A 57 21.65 10.34 -17.01
N ASN A 58 22.33 11.46 -17.26
CA ASN A 58 22.81 11.87 -18.56
C ASN A 58 24.22 12.50 -18.39
N PRO A 59 24.92 12.87 -19.48
CA PRO A 59 26.26 13.46 -19.38
C PRO A 59 26.34 14.77 -18.57
N SER A 60 25.22 15.43 -18.32
CA SER A 60 25.15 16.66 -17.51
C SER A 60 24.98 16.38 -16.01
N GLY A 61 24.63 15.16 -15.63
CA GLY A 61 24.53 14.75 -14.24
C GLY A 61 23.46 13.69 -13.97
N LYS A 62 23.27 13.43 -12.67
CA LYS A 62 22.34 12.43 -12.14
C LYS A 62 21.33 13.09 -11.21
N ILE A 63 20.05 12.75 -11.38
CA ILE A 63 18.96 13.19 -10.51
C ILE A 63 18.28 11.99 -9.85
N ARG A 64 17.70 12.22 -8.66
CA ARG A 64 16.97 11.23 -7.86
C ARG A 64 15.49 11.62 -7.77
N SER A 65 14.60 10.63 -7.86
CA SER A 65 13.17 10.81 -7.62
C SER A 65 12.83 11.10 -6.15
N GLN A 66 11.56 11.37 -5.90
CA GLN A 66 11.00 11.23 -4.55
C GLN A 66 11.00 9.76 -4.13
N ASP A 67 10.93 9.54 -2.82
CA ASP A 67 10.79 8.21 -2.24
C ASP A 67 9.42 7.60 -2.55
N VAL A 68 9.43 6.35 -3.01
CA VAL A 68 8.26 5.57 -3.38
C VAL A 68 8.16 4.39 -2.41
N HIS A 69 7.22 4.46 -1.49
CA HIS A 69 6.96 3.36 -0.56
C HIS A 69 6.02 2.34 -1.19
N ILE A 70 6.50 1.10 -1.36
CA ILE A 70 5.74 -0.02 -1.89
C ILE A 70 5.33 -0.91 -0.72
N LYS A 71 4.01 -1.12 -0.58
CA LYS A 71 3.44 -2.06 0.38
C LYS A 71 2.41 -2.97 -0.29
N ALA A 72 2.74 -4.24 -0.44
CA ALA A 72 1.82 -5.26 -0.89
C ALA A 72 1.08 -5.87 0.30
N VAL A 73 -0.22 -6.09 0.14
CA VAL A 73 -1.13 -6.47 1.22
C VAL A 73 -1.90 -7.72 0.79
N SER A 74 -1.90 -8.75 1.65
CA SER A 74 -2.72 -9.95 1.42
C SER A 74 -4.20 -9.64 1.62
N ARG A 75 -5.04 -10.19 0.74
CA ARG A 75 -6.50 -10.11 0.87
C ARG A 75 -7.01 -11.26 1.71
N GLU A 76 -6.72 -11.23 2.99
CA GLU A 76 -7.23 -12.22 3.94
C GLU A 76 -8.68 -11.90 4.33
N PRO A 77 -9.54 -12.93 4.53
CA PRO A 77 -10.87 -12.71 5.05
C PRO A 77 -10.81 -12.01 6.41
N TYR A 78 -11.65 -11.00 6.59
CA TYR A 78 -11.79 -10.29 7.85
C TYR A 78 -13.27 -10.11 8.19
N THR A 79 -13.56 -10.00 9.48
CA THR A 79 -14.91 -9.72 9.99
C THR A 79 -14.85 -8.47 10.85
N VAL A 80 -15.75 -7.53 10.59
CA VAL A 80 -15.98 -6.37 11.45
C VAL A 80 -17.12 -6.66 12.41
N ARG A 81 -17.13 -5.99 13.56
CA ARG A 81 -18.21 -6.11 14.56
C ARG A 81 -18.60 -4.76 15.12
N VAL A 82 -19.85 -4.62 15.55
CA VAL A 82 -20.30 -3.42 16.27
C VAL A 82 -20.08 -3.64 17.76
N ALA A 83 -19.50 -2.65 18.44
CA ALA A 83 -19.31 -2.70 19.89
C ALA A 83 -20.65 -2.51 20.63
N ASP A 84 -20.94 -3.36 21.61
CA ASP A 84 -22.08 -3.15 22.52
C ASP A 84 -21.96 -1.79 23.22
N GLN A 85 -23.01 -0.98 23.13
CA GLN A 85 -23.07 0.34 23.76
C GLN A 85 -24.09 0.35 24.90
N LYS A 86 -23.75 1.06 25.98
CA LYS A 86 -24.67 1.39 27.07
C LYS A 86 -24.79 2.91 27.13
N ALA A 87 -26.02 3.41 27.10
CA ALA A 87 -26.30 4.83 27.24
C ALA A 87 -27.50 5.01 28.17
N MET A 88 -27.50 6.11 28.92
CA MET A 88 -28.67 6.51 29.70
C MET A 88 -29.71 7.14 28.79
N ARG A 89 -30.98 7.02 29.16
CA ARG A 89 -32.09 7.65 28.44
C ARG A 89 -31.85 9.17 28.36
N GLY A 90 -31.95 9.72 27.15
CA GLY A 90 -31.71 11.15 26.88
C GLY A 90 -30.24 11.51 26.63
N SER A 91 -29.31 10.58 26.78
CA SER A 91 -27.90 10.78 26.39
C SER A 91 -27.64 10.38 24.93
N VAL A 92 -26.56 10.92 24.37
CA VAL A 92 -26.05 10.50 23.05
C VAL A 92 -25.35 9.15 23.18
N ALA A 93 -25.66 8.23 22.27
CA ALA A 93 -24.95 6.97 22.10
C ALA A 93 -24.08 7.01 20.83
N VAL A 94 -22.85 6.51 20.92
CA VAL A 94 -21.93 6.43 19.78
C VAL A 94 -21.60 4.98 19.49
N PHE A 95 -22.11 4.46 18.38
CA PHE A 95 -21.76 3.12 17.92
C PHE A 95 -20.38 3.14 17.23
N LYS A 96 -19.58 2.10 17.50
CA LYS A 96 -18.25 1.94 16.91
C LYS A 96 -18.17 0.63 16.15
N CYS A 97 -17.80 0.72 14.89
CA CYS A 97 -17.44 -0.44 14.07
C CYS A 97 -15.99 -0.80 14.43
N ILE A 98 -15.80 -1.96 15.03
CA ILE A 98 -14.49 -2.49 15.39
C ILE A 98 -13.93 -3.18 14.16
N ILE A 99 -12.94 -2.54 13.55
CA ILE A 99 -12.16 -3.04 12.43
C ILE A 99 -10.90 -3.72 12.98
N PRO A 100 -10.53 -4.94 12.52
CA PRO A 100 -9.26 -5.56 12.92
C PRO A 100 -8.06 -4.70 12.53
N ALA A 101 -7.10 -4.54 13.43
CA ALA A 101 -5.93 -3.67 13.23
C ALA A 101 -5.09 -4.05 11.99
N SER A 102 -5.12 -5.31 11.55
CA SER A 102 -4.42 -5.78 10.35
C SER A 102 -4.93 -5.16 9.05
N VAL A 103 -6.20 -4.73 9.02
CA VAL A 103 -6.86 -4.19 7.81
C VAL A 103 -7.34 -2.75 7.96
N GLU A 104 -7.20 -2.16 9.15
CA GLU A 104 -7.67 -0.80 9.47
C GLU A 104 -7.16 0.28 8.51
N ALA A 105 -5.92 0.14 8.03
CA ALA A 105 -5.33 1.09 7.07
C ALA A 105 -5.92 1.00 5.64
N TYR A 106 -6.67 -0.06 5.32
CA TYR A 106 -7.11 -0.37 3.96
C TYR A 106 -8.63 -0.37 3.79
N ILE A 107 -9.40 -0.27 4.87
CA ILE A 107 -10.86 -0.29 4.83
C ILE A 107 -11.45 0.86 5.63
N ALA A 108 -12.67 1.27 5.27
CA ALA A 108 -13.39 2.33 5.94
C ALA A 108 -14.85 1.93 6.17
N VAL A 109 -15.48 2.54 7.17
CA VAL A 109 -16.93 2.41 7.39
C VAL A 109 -17.67 3.17 6.29
N VAL A 110 -18.57 2.49 5.57
CA VAL A 110 -19.30 3.08 4.44
C VAL A 110 -20.75 3.43 4.78
N SER A 111 -21.41 2.59 5.57
CA SER A 111 -22.81 2.77 5.98
C SER A 111 -23.04 2.13 7.35
N TRP A 112 -24.11 2.57 8.01
CA TRP A 112 -24.67 1.91 9.18
C TRP A 112 -26.06 1.43 8.82
N GLU A 113 -26.38 0.19 9.20
CA GLU A 113 -27.67 -0.42 8.88
C GLU A 113 -28.25 -1.10 10.13
N LYS A 114 -29.57 -1.06 10.23
CA LYS A 114 -30.34 -1.79 11.23
C LYS A 114 -31.44 -2.55 10.51
N ASP A 115 -31.49 -3.87 10.69
CA ASP A 115 -32.52 -4.73 10.09
C ASP A 115 -32.68 -4.49 8.58
N THR A 116 -31.55 -4.36 7.85
CA THR A 116 -31.46 -4.05 6.40
C THR A 116 -31.85 -2.62 5.98
N VAL A 117 -32.10 -1.73 6.94
CA VAL A 117 -32.42 -0.32 6.68
C VAL A 117 -31.22 0.56 7.01
N SER A 118 -30.77 1.35 6.03
CA SER A 118 -29.68 2.31 6.22
C SER A 118 -30.06 3.41 7.21
N LEU A 119 -29.17 3.68 8.16
CA LEU A 119 -29.26 4.78 9.09
C LEU A 119 -28.60 6.00 8.45
N SER A 120 -29.36 7.07 8.23
CA SER A 120 -28.80 8.37 7.87
C SER A 120 -28.37 9.12 9.14
N SER A 121 -27.22 9.80 9.09
CA SER A 121 -26.95 10.84 10.08
C SER A 121 -27.99 11.95 9.88
N GLY A 122 -28.80 12.21 10.90
CA GLY A 122 -29.67 13.38 10.93
C GLY A 122 -28.89 14.68 11.00
#